data_AF-A0A6P4DIR5-F1
#
_entry.id   AF-A0A6P4DIR5-F1
#
_cell.length_a   1.000
_cell.length_b   1.000
_cell.length_c   1.000
_cell.angle_alpha   90.00
_cell.angle_beta   90.00
_cell.angle_gamma   90.00
#
_symmetry.space_group_name_H-M   'P 1'
#
loop_
_entity.id
_entity.type
_entity.pdbx_description
1 polymer ?
#
loop_
_entity_poly.entity_id
_entity_poly.type
_entity_poly.pdbx_seq_one_letter_code
_entity_poly.pdbx_strand_id
1 'polypeptide(L)'
;MMNIDLKGEKFTWFINPRNGFVTREMLDRVLVNWEWRRLYQNATLTALLVIGSNHYPLVLRLEPKEKFERHFKYEAYWEDHEDCEKIIKQGWENNENKRNKWEKLQEKFKSCKKELEQWSKKTFTRADKKINQLKEEITKLQNQEFSEQQQEMIKDLN
;
A
#
# COMPACT_ATOMS: atom_id res chain seq x y z
N MET A 1 2.01 -31.91 5.63
CA MET A 1 1.93 -30.44 5.47
C MET A 1 2.28 -30.11 4.03
N MET A 2 1.73 -29.05 3.48
CA MET A 2 1.92 -28.61 2.08
C MET A 2 2.25 -27.11 2.05
N ASN A 3 2.98 -26.68 1.02
CA ASN A 3 3.23 -25.26 0.79
C ASN A 3 2.03 -24.63 0.06
N ILE A 4 1.72 -23.37 0.38
CA ILE A 4 0.87 -22.55 -0.49
C ILE A 4 1.76 -21.90 -1.54
N ASP A 5 1.37 -22.04 -2.80
CA ASP A 5 2.12 -21.48 -3.93
C ASP A 5 2.11 -19.94 -3.90
N LEU A 6 3.30 -19.37 -4.02
CA LEU A 6 3.50 -17.93 -4.17
C LEU A 6 3.10 -17.49 -5.58
N LYS A 7 2.18 -16.53 -5.68
CA LYS A 7 1.73 -15.96 -6.95
C LYS A 7 2.48 -14.67 -7.27
N GLY A 8 2.86 -14.53 -8.54
CA GLY A 8 3.47 -13.31 -9.11
C GLY A 8 4.98 -13.25 -8.95
N GLU A 9 5.47 -13.31 -7.71
CA GLU A 9 6.90 -13.20 -7.41
C GLU A 9 7.55 -14.57 -7.19
N LYS A 10 8.84 -14.67 -7.57
CA LYS A 10 9.62 -15.92 -7.44
C LYS A 10 10.52 -15.96 -6.21
N PHE A 11 10.68 -14.83 -5.52
CA PHE A 11 11.64 -14.65 -4.44
C PHE A 11 11.00 -13.89 -3.29
N THR A 12 11.47 -14.14 -2.08
CA THR A 12 11.04 -13.46 -0.85
C THR A 12 12.17 -12.71 -0.18
N TRP A 13 13.38 -12.86 -0.70
CA TRP A 13 14.57 -12.20 -0.20
C TRP A 13 15.50 -11.81 -1.34
N PHE A 14 16.18 -10.67 -1.19
CA PHE A 14 17.23 -10.25 -2.10
C PHE A 14 18.39 -9.60 -1.36
N ILE A 15 19.60 -9.78 -1.88
CA ILE A 15 20.76 -9.02 -1.44
C ILE A 15 21.52 -8.52 -2.66
N ASN A 16 22.02 -7.30 -2.57
CA ASN A 16 23.00 -6.76 -3.51
C ASN A 16 24.31 -6.49 -2.75
N PRO A 17 25.14 -7.52 -2.53
CA PRO A 17 26.47 -7.34 -1.97
C PRO A 17 27.33 -6.46 -2.88
N ARG A 18 28.23 -5.68 -2.26
CA ARG A 18 29.18 -4.76 -2.93
C ARG A 18 30.11 -5.46 -3.96
N ASN A 19 30.08 -6.79 -4.04
CA ASN A 19 30.86 -7.59 -4.98
C ASN A 19 30.22 -7.73 -6.38
N GLY A 20 29.05 -7.13 -6.61
CA GLY A 20 28.43 -7.06 -7.95
C GLY A 20 27.52 -8.22 -8.32
N PHE A 21 27.25 -9.16 -7.41
CA PHE A 21 26.33 -10.28 -7.68
C PHE A 21 25.03 -10.10 -6.92
N VAL A 22 23.90 -9.99 -7.62
CA VAL A 22 22.59 -9.96 -6.99
C VAL A 22 22.12 -11.37 -6.72
N THR A 23 21.96 -11.72 -5.44
CA THR A 23 21.39 -13.01 -5.03
C THR A 23 19.94 -12.82 -4.64
N ARG A 24 19.08 -13.73 -5.10
CA ARG A 24 17.65 -13.76 -4.78
C ARG A 24 17.26 -15.15 -4.34
N GLU A 25 16.55 -15.25 -3.24
CA GLU A 25 16.16 -16.53 -2.65
C GLU A 25 14.70 -16.52 -2.19
N MET A 26 14.12 -17.71 -2.09
CA MET A 26 12.79 -17.93 -1.52
C MET A 26 12.95 -18.54 -0.12
N LEU A 27 13.19 -17.66 0.85
CA LEU A 27 13.42 -18.00 2.27
C LEU A 27 12.09 -18.13 3.03
N ASP A 28 11.19 -17.18 2.82
CA ASP A 28 9.88 -17.16 3.47
C ASP A 28 8.87 -18.06 2.74
N ARG A 29 8.14 -18.89 3.49
CA ARG A 29 7.11 -19.82 2.97
C ARG A 29 5.93 -19.96 3.93
N VAL A 30 4.77 -20.32 3.41
CA VAL A 30 3.58 -20.65 4.22
C VAL A 30 3.27 -22.13 4.11
N LEU A 31 3.37 -22.82 5.24
CA LEU A 31 3.08 -24.25 5.39
C LEU A 31 1.70 -24.44 6.03
N VAL A 32 0.88 -25.30 5.44
CA VAL A 32 -0.46 -25.62 5.94
C VAL A 32 -0.70 -27.12 5.99
N ASN A 33 -1.65 -27.55 6.82
CA ASN A 33 -2.12 -28.93 6.84
C ASN A 33 -3.36 -29.10 5.93
N TRP A 34 -3.79 -30.36 5.77
CA TRP A 34 -4.92 -30.70 4.92
C TRP A 34 -6.23 -30.06 5.38
N GLU A 35 -6.53 -30.11 6.68
CA GLU A 35 -7.76 -29.52 7.23
C GLU A 35 -7.85 -28.02 6.96
N TRP A 36 -6.74 -27.30 7.11
CA TRP A 36 -6.68 -25.87 6.80
C TRP A 36 -6.94 -25.61 5.32
N ARG A 37 -6.31 -26.38 4.42
CA ARG A 37 -6.50 -26.22 2.97
C ARG A 37 -7.94 -26.53 2.55
N ARG A 38 -8.59 -27.49 3.22
CA ARG A 38 -10.00 -27.83 3.01
C ARG A 38 -10.93 -26.68 3.39
N LEU A 39 -10.61 -25.92 4.44
CA LEU A 39 -11.36 -24.72 4.86
C LEU A 39 -11.12 -23.54 3.92
N TYR A 40 -9.87 -23.27 3.53
CA TYR A 40 -9.50 -22.10 2.73
C TYR A 40 -9.00 -22.48 1.33
N GLN A 41 -9.88 -23.10 0.55
CA GLN A 41 -9.57 -23.61 -0.79
C GLN A 41 -9.15 -22.51 -1.77
N ASN A 42 -9.63 -21.29 -1.54
CA ASN A 42 -9.32 -20.12 -2.36
C ASN A 42 -8.16 -19.29 -1.81
N ALA A 43 -7.45 -19.78 -0.78
CA ALA A 43 -6.34 -19.04 -0.21
C ALA A 43 -5.25 -18.80 -1.26
N THR A 44 -4.76 -17.56 -1.31
CA THR A 44 -3.69 -17.12 -2.21
C THR A 44 -2.57 -16.49 -1.41
N LEU A 45 -1.33 -16.75 -1.82
CA LEU A 45 -0.13 -16.16 -1.25
C LEU A 45 0.51 -15.24 -2.28
N THR A 46 0.82 -14.01 -1.89
CA THR A 46 1.52 -13.03 -2.75
C THR A 46 2.63 -12.37 -1.95
N ALA A 47 3.78 -12.11 -2.57
CA ALA A 47 4.81 -11.27 -1.96
C ALA A 47 4.49 -9.80 -2.23
N LEU A 48 4.61 -8.96 -1.21
CA LEU A 48 4.55 -7.51 -1.36
C LEU A 48 5.95 -6.98 -1.51
N LEU A 49 6.14 -6.16 -2.54
CA LEU A 49 7.36 -5.42 -2.70
C LEU A 49 7.45 -4.30 -1.66
N VAL A 50 8.55 -4.27 -0.89
CA VAL A 50 8.84 -3.21 0.06
C VAL A 50 10.14 -2.51 -0.31
N ILE A 51 10.10 -1.18 -0.36
CA ILE A 51 11.28 -0.33 -0.56
C ILE A 51 11.99 -0.22 0.79
N GLY A 52 13.29 -0.53 0.82
CA GLY A 52 14.12 -0.40 2.03
C GLY A 52 14.19 -1.63 2.93
N SER A 53 13.61 -2.77 2.51
CA SER A 53 13.79 -4.08 3.14
C SER A 53 14.46 -5.02 2.15
N ASN A 54 15.34 -5.91 2.62
CA ASN A 54 15.87 -7.03 1.85
C ASN A 54 14.91 -8.24 1.81
N HIS A 55 13.84 -8.22 2.61
CA HIS A 55 12.73 -9.18 2.59
C HIS A 55 11.47 -8.60 1.95
N TYR A 56 10.73 -9.46 1.25
CA TYR A 56 9.39 -9.20 0.75
C TYR A 56 8.36 -9.78 1.71
N PRO A 57 7.52 -8.97 2.36
CA PRO A 57 6.45 -9.48 3.20
C PRO A 57 5.49 -10.38 2.42
N LEU A 58 5.21 -11.56 2.96
CA LEU A 58 4.22 -12.47 2.40
C LEU A 58 2.81 -12.12 2.88
N VAL A 59 1.87 -12.02 1.95
CA VAL A 59 0.47 -11.78 2.21
C VAL A 59 -0.35 -13.00 1.82
N LEU A 60 -0.90 -13.66 2.84
CA LEU A 60 -1.86 -14.75 2.70
C LEU A 60 -3.28 -14.17 2.73
N ARG A 61 -4.03 -14.28 1.64
CA ARG A 61 -5.46 -13.93 1.58
C ARG A 61 -6.28 -15.20 1.56
N LEU A 62 -7.13 -15.37 2.56
CA LEU A 62 -8.00 -16.55 2.70
C LEU A 62 -9.18 -16.49 1.73
N GLU A 63 -9.72 -15.29 1.55
CA GLU A 63 -10.83 -15.00 0.64
C GLU A 63 -10.46 -13.83 -0.28
N PRO A 64 -10.03 -14.10 -1.52
CA PRO A 64 -9.51 -13.06 -2.42
C PRO A 64 -10.59 -12.09 -2.93
N LYS A 65 -11.87 -12.23 -2.53
CA LYS A 65 -13.01 -11.45 -3.05
C LYS A 65 -13.71 -10.57 -2.01
N GLU A 66 -13.21 -10.42 -0.79
CA GLU A 66 -13.84 -9.50 0.15
C GLU A 66 -13.60 -8.05 -0.27
N LYS A 67 -14.70 -7.32 -0.52
CA LYS A 67 -14.66 -5.86 -0.64
C LYS A 67 -14.40 -5.30 0.74
N PHE A 68 -13.16 -4.91 1.02
CA PHE A 68 -12.86 -4.14 2.22
C PHE A 68 -13.63 -2.82 2.19
N GLU A 69 -14.38 -2.56 3.26
CA GLU A 69 -14.95 -1.24 3.47
C GLU A 69 -13.81 -0.24 3.70
N ARG A 70 -13.67 0.71 2.76
CA ARG A 70 -12.71 1.79 2.92
C ARG A 70 -13.23 2.73 4.00
N HIS A 71 -12.60 2.66 5.15
CA HIS A 71 -12.79 3.63 6.22
C HIS A 71 -12.11 4.94 5.84
N PHE A 72 -12.71 6.06 6.27
CA PHE A 72 -12.08 7.36 6.14
C PHE A 72 -10.77 7.38 6.90
N LYS A 73 -9.73 7.90 6.26
CA LYS A 73 -8.43 8.17 6.87
C LYS A 73 -8.06 9.61 6.55
N TYR A 74 -7.60 10.30 7.58
CA TYR A 74 -6.90 11.55 7.40
C TYR A 74 -5.45 11.21 7.04
N GLU A 75 -4.94 11.78 5.96
CA GLU A 75 -3.56 11.57 5.54
C GLU A 75 -2.72 12.75 6.03
N ALA A 76 -1.60 12.48 6.70
CA ALA A 76 -0.78 13.52 7.33
C ALA A 76 -0.30 14.59 6.33
N TYR A 77 0.03 14.20 5.10
CA TYR A 77 0.46 15.13 4.05
C TYR A 77 -0.63 16.11 3.60
N TRP A 78 -1.89 15.93 4.02
CA TRP A 78 -2.92 16.93 3.79
C TRP A 78 -2.64 18.22 4.56
N GLU A 79 -1.99 18.14 5.74
CA GLU A 79 -1.64 19.31 6.56
C GLU A 79 -0.75 20.30 5.81
N ASP A 80 0.12 19.80 4.92
CA ASP A 80 1.04 20.62 4.13
C ASP A 80 0.38 21.29 2.92
N HIS A 81 -0.85 20.90 2.57
CA HIS A 81 -1.55 21.47 1.42
C HIS A 81 -2.30 22.73 1.82
N GLU A 82 -2.08 23.84 1.09
CA GLU A 82 -2.63 25.17 1.38
C GLU A 82 -4.15 25.20 1.59
N ASP A 83 -4.90 24.43 0.82
CA ASP A 83 -6.36 24.35 0.94
C ASP A 83 -6.87 23.53 2.13
N CYS A 84 -6.06 22.70 2.79
CA CYS A 84 -6.57 21.73 3.77
C CYS A 84 -7.32 22.40 4.94
N GLU A 85 -6.72 23.44 5.54
CA GLU A 85 -7.34 24.19 6.63
C GLU A 85 -8.67 24.81 6.19
N LYS A 86 -8.70 25.38 4.98
CA LYS A 86 -9.91 25.97 4.39
C LYS A 86 -11.02 24.94 4.22
N ILE A 87 -10.71 23.74 3.73
CA ILE A 87 -11.70 22.66 3.55
C ILE A 87 -12.26 22.19 4.91
N ILE A 88 -11.40 22.04 5.92
CA ILE A 88 -11.84 21.68 7.27
C ILE A 88 -12.78 22.74 7.83
N LYS A 89 -12.40 24.02 7.73
CA LYS A 89 -13.21 25.14 8.20
C LYS A 89 -14.57 25.21 7.51
N GLN A 90 -14.60 25.05 6.19
CA GLN A 90 -15.84 24.98 5.40
C GLN A 90 -16.77 23.88 5.91
N GLY A 91 -16.26 22.65 6.11
CA GLY A 91 -17.06 21.56 6.66
C GLY A 91 -17.52 21.81 8.11
N TRP A 92 -16.70 22.48 8.92
CA TRP A 92 -16.99 22.72 10.33
C TRP A 92 -18.07 23.78 10.56
N GLU A 93 -18.16 24.75 9.67
CA GLU A 93 -19.10 25.88 9.73
C GLU A 93 -20.45 25.56 9.05
N ASN A 94 -20.55 24.47 8.29
CA ASN A 94 -21.71 24.13 7.46
C ASN A 94 -22.99 23.70 8.22
N ASN A 95 -23.07 23.84 9.55
CA ASN A 95 -24.20 23.33 10.34
C ASN A 95 -24.55 24.16 11.59
N GLU A 96 -25.62 24.94 11.50
CA GLU A 96 -26.15 25.73 12.62
C GLU A 96 -27.50 25.23 13.18
N ASN A 97 -28.21 24.34 12.48
CA ASN A 97 -29.65 24.11 12.69
C ASN A 97 -30.06 22.89 13.56
N LYS A 98 -29.21 22.39 14.47
CA LYS A 98 -29.61 21.35 15.44
C LYS A 98 -29.80 21.93 16.84
N ARG A 99 -30.67 21.34 17.68
CA ARG A 99 -30.88 21.84 19.06
C ARG A 99 -29.92 21.19 20.06
N ASN A 100 -29.57 19.92 19.84
CA ASN A 100 -28.65 19.17 20.69
C ASN A 100 -27.18 19.40 20.30
N LYS A 101 -26.33 19.72 21.30
CA LYS A 101 -24.88 19.94 21.11
C LYS A 101 -24.14 18.71 20.58
N TRP A 102 -24.53 17.51 20.99
CA TRP A 102 -23.91 16.26 20.53
C TRP A 102 -24.21 15.97 19.07
N GLU A 103 -25.47 16.16 18.66
CA GLU A 103 -25.88 16.01 17.26
C GLU A 103 -25.18 17.05 16.36
N LYS A 104 -25.01 18.30 16.85
CA LYS A 104 -24.20 19.31 16.14
C LYS A 104 -22.78 18.83 15.90
N LEU A 105 -22.12 18.29 16.93
CA LEU A 105 -20.73 17.85 16.83
C LEU A 105 -20.58 16.67 15.85
N GLN A 106 -21.46 15.66 15.94
CA GLN A 106 -21.44 14.52 15.01
C GLN A 106 -21.65 14.97 13.56
N GLU A 107 -22.55 15.93 13.33
CA GLU A 107 -22.80 16.46 11.99
C GLU A 107 -21.61 17.26 11.45
N LYS A 108 -20.93 18.05 12.30
CA LYS A 108 -19.68 18.72 11.92
C LYS A 108 -18.61 17.73 11.48
N PHE A 109 -18.39 16.65 12.24
CA PHE A 109 -17.45 15.59 11.83
C PHE A 109 -17.84 14.94 10.51
N LYS A 110 -19.12 14.64 10.31
CA LYS A 110 -19.63 14.08 9.04
C LYS A 110 -19.40 15.04 7.87
N SER A 111 -19.66 16.34 8.08
CA SER A 111 -19.47 17.37 7.06
C SER A 111 -17.99 17.54 6.71
N CYS A 112 -17.11 17.73 7.70
CA CYS A 112 -15.66 17.80 7.48
C CYS A 112 -15.13 16.56 6.74
N LYS A 113 -15.53 15.35 7.18
CA LYS A 113 -15.17 14.10 6.49
C LYS A 113 -15.58 14.13 5.02
N LYS A 114 -16.83 14.51 4.73
CA LYS A 114 -17.35 14.56 3.36
C LYS A 114 -16.59 15.57 2.50
N GLU A 115 -16.34 16.77 3.00
CA GLU A 115 -15.58 17.79 2.28
C GLU A 115 -14.15 17.35 2.01
N LEU A 116 -13.45 16.79 3.01
CA LEU A 116 -12.11 16.24 2.85
C LEU A 116 -12.06 15.08 1.86
N GLU A 117 -13.03 14.16 1.89
CA GLU A 117 -13.11 13.05 0.93
C GLU A 117 -13.33 13.53 -0.50
N GLN A 118 -14.15 14.57 -0.70
CA GLN A 118 -14.40 15.12 -2.03
C GLN A 118 -13.21 15.91 -2.55
N TRP A 119 -12.61 16.74 -1.70
CA TRP A 119 -11.41 17.50 -2.03
C TRP A 119 -10.24 16.58 -2.34
N SER A 120 -9.91 15.64 -1.46
CA SER A 120 -8.79 14.69 -1.67
C SER A 120 -8.95 13.89 -2.96
N LYS A 121 -10.16 13.40 -3.27
CA LYS A 121 -10.43 12.70 -4.53
C LYS A 121 -10.21 13.57 -5.76
N LYS A 122 -10.48 14.88 -5.70
CA LYS A 122 -10.30 15.81 -6.82
C LYS A 122 -8.84 16.27 -6.96
N THR A 123 -8.19 16.53 -5.84
CA THR A 123 -6.82 17.10 -5.79
C THR A 123 -5.76 16.03 -6.04
N PHE A 124 -5.89 14.85 -5.43
CA PHE A 124 -4.86 13.81 -5.44
C PHE A 124 -5.16 12.63 -6.38
N THR A 125 -6.16 12.72 -7.27
CA THR A 125 -6.50 11.61 -8.21
C THR A 125 -5.29 11.15 -9.04
N ARG A 126 -4.38 12.07 -9.35
CA ARG A 126 -3.16 11.79 -10.12
C ARG A 126 -2.05 11.19 -9.26
N ALA A 127 -2.03 11.47 -7.96
CA ALA A 127 -1.04 10.90 -7.04
C ALA A 127 -1.21 9.38 -6.99
N ASP A 128 -2.43 8.86 -6.89
CA ASP A 128 -2.71 7.42 -6.96
C ASP A 128 -2.17 6.80 -8.26
N LYS A 129 -2.39 7.45 -9.40
CA LYS A 129 -1.88 7.00 -10.70
C LYS A 129 -0.35 7.01 -10.73
N LYS A 130 0.28 8.08 -10.25
CA LYS A 130 1.74 8.20 -10.24
C LYS A 130 2.37 7.19 -9.27
N ILE A 131 1.76 6.95 -8.10
CA ILE A 131 2.17 5.91 -7.16
C ILE A 131 2.10 4.54 -7.82
N ASN A 132 1.00 4.21 -8.52
CA ASN A 132 0.89 2.92 -9.20
C ASN A 132 1.88 2.79 -10.35
N GLN A 133 2.09 3.85 -11.15
CA GLN A 133 3.11 3.88 -12.20
C GLN A 133 4.51 3.66 -11.64
N LEU A 134 4.87 4.37 -10.56
CA LEU A 134 6.17 4.21 -9.90
C LEU A 134 6.32 2.81 -9.32
N LYS A 135 5.27 2.24 -8.73
CA LYS A 135 5.29 0.84 -8.27
C LYS A 135 5.52 -0.13 -9.42
N GLU A 136 4.84 0.03 -10.54
CA GLU A 136 5.05 -0.79 -11.74
C GLU A 136 6.46 -0.64 -12.32
N GLU A 137 6.99 0.59 -12.37
CA GLU A 137 8.37 0.87 -12.80
C GLU A 137 9.39 0.18 -11.88
N ILE A 138 9.22 0.29 -10.56
CA ILE A 138 10.08 -0.39 -9.58
C ILE A 138 9.98 -1.91 -9.76
N THR A 139 8.77 -2.48 -9.89
CA THR A 139 8.58 -3.91 -10.14
C THR A 139 9.27 -4.35 -11.43
N LYS A 140 9.23 -3.54 -12.51
CA LYS A 140 9.93 -3.84 -13.76
C LYS A 140 11.45 -3.81 -13.57
N LEU A 141 11.99 -2.77 -12.95
CA LEU A 141 13.43 -2.62 -12.70
C LEU A 141 13.97 -3.75 -11.82
N GLN A 142 13.21 -4.16 -10.81
CA GLN A 142 13.60 -5.28 -9.97
C GLN A 142 13.45 -6.62 -10.66
N ASN A 143 12.50 -6.78 -11.59
CA ASN A 143 12.38 -8.02 -12.37
C ASN A 143 13.30 -8.09 -13.58
N GLN A 144 13.91 -6.96 -13.98
CA GLN A 144 15.03 -6.96 -14.90
C GLN A 144 16.25 -7.63 -14.23
N GLU A 145 17.00 -8.40 -15.00
CA GLU A 145 18.35 -8.79 -14.58
C GLU A 145 19.15 -7.49 -14.42
N PHE A 146 19.83 -7.32 -13.28
CA PHE A 146 20.70 -6.18 -13.07
C PHE A 146 21.78 -6.21 -14.16
N SER A 147 21.72 -5.28 -15.11
CA SER A 147 22.76 -5.17 -16.13
C SER A 147 24.04 -4.67 -15.48
N GLU A 148 25.20 -5.07 -16.03
CA GLU A 148 26.52 -4.61 -15.58
C GLU A 148 26.59 -3.07 -15.50
N GLN A 149 25.87 -2.36 -16.39
CA GLN A 149 25.79 -0.89 -16.43
C GLN A 149 25.10 -0.27 -15.20
N GLN A 150 24.07 -0.93 -14.64
CA GLN A 150 23.43 -0.46 -13.40
C GLN A 150 24.30 -0.75 -12.17
N GLN A 151 25.23 -1.71 -12.27
CA GLN A 151 26.20 -2.03 -11.22
C GLN A 151 27.35 -1.01 -11.16
N GLU A 152 27.80 -0.48 -12.29
CA GLU A 152 28.80 0.61 -12.34
C GLU A 152 28.25 1.92 -11.78
N MET A 153 27.03 2.33 -12.15
CA MET A 153 26.42 3.56 -11.63
C MET A 153 26.25 3.60 -10.10
N ILE A 154 26.04 2.45 -9.44
CA ILE A 154 25.91 2.37 -7.98
C ILE A 154 27.29 2.43 -7.30
N LYS A 155 28.36 2.00 -7.98
CA LYS A 155 29.73 2.14 -7.47
C LYS A 155 30.19 3.61 -7.48
N ASP A 156 29.80 4.37 -8.49
CA ASP A 156 30.22 5.77 -8.66
C ASP A 156 29.46 6.78 -7.77
N LEU A 157 28.42 6.34 -7.07
CA LEU A 157 27.62 7.16 -6.15
C LEU A 157 28.06 7.06 -4.67
N ASN A 158 29.15 6.33 -4.37
CA ASN A 158 29.80 6.25 -3.05
C ASN A 158 31.26 6.69 -3.11
#